data_AF-A0A657IU30-F1
#
_entry.id   AF-A0A657IU30-F1
#
_cell.length_a   1.000
_cell.length_b   1.000
_cell.length_c   1.000
_cell.angle_alpha   90.00
_cell.angle_beta   90.00
_cell.angle_gamma   90.00
#
_symmetry.space_group_name_H-M   'P 1'
#
loop_
_entity.id
_entity.type
_entity.pdbx_description
1 polymer ?
#
loop_
_entity_poly.entity_id
_entity_poly.type
_entity_poly.pdbx_seq_one_letter_code
_entity_poly.pdbx_strand_id
1 'polypeptide(L)' 'MGLLGQQGHPEVVAAVHRVFDAAHAAGKPVGVNCFDPERAREYARAGADFLSVTADVTLMMRGAQEAAASLR' A
#
# COMPACT_ATOMS: atom_id res chain seq x y z
N MET A 1 -13.36 9.12 -8.27
CA MET A 1 -13.63 8.67 -6.89
C MET A 1 -13.81 9.85 -5.93
N GLY A 2 -12.98 10.91 -5.96
CA GLY A 2 -13.21 12.10 -5.10
C GLY A 2 -12.87 11.91 -3.62
N LEU A 3 -12.02 10.92 -3.31
CA LEU A 3 -11.76 10.41 -1.97
C LEU A 3 -10.31 10.71 -1.53
N LEU A 4 -9.92 11.99 -1.54
CA LEU A 4 -8.56 12.39 -1.19
C LEU A 4 -8.21 12.00 0.26
N GLY A 5 -7.07 11.34 0.45
CA GLY A 5 -6.62 10.86 1.76
C GLY A 5 -7.33 9.59 2.28
N GLN A 6 -8.39 9.12 1.61
CA GLN A 6 -9.21 8.00 2.08
C GLN A 6 -8.87 6.70 1.34
N GLN A 7 -7.61 6.27 1.43
CA GLN A 7 -7.10 5.10 0.70
C GLN A 7 -7.82 3.79 1.07
N GLY A 8 -8.38 3.72 2.28
CA GLY A 8 -9.15 2.55 2.74
C GLY A 8 -10.64 2.60 2.44
N HIS A 9 -11.13 3.63 1.75
CA HIS A 9 -12.54 3.70 1.40
C HIS A 9 -12.91 2.53 0.46
N PRO A 10 -14.07 1.86 0.65
CA PRO A 10 -14.45 0.67 -0.12
C PRO A 10 -14.40 0.86 -1.64
N GLU A 11 -14.77 2.03 -2.15
CA GLU A 11 -14.69 2.35 -3.59
C GLU A 11 -13.24 2.33 -4.11
N VAL A 12 -12.28 2.82 -3.31
CA VAL A 12 -10.85 2.82 -3.66
C VAL A 12 -10.32 1.41 -3.68
N VAL A 13 -10.63 0.61 -2.64
CA VAL A 13 -10.22 -0.80 -2.56
C VAL A 13 -10.81 -1.61 -3.71
N ALA A 14 -12.10 -1.42 -4.03
CA ALA A 14 -12.73 -2.07 -5.17
C ALA A 14 -12.07 -1.66 -6.51
N ALA A 15 -11.62 -0.42 -6.65
CA ALA A 15 -10.88 0.01 -7.83
C ALA A 15 -9.51 -0.68 -7.94
N VAL A 16 -8.81 -0.87 -6.83
CA VAL A 16 -7.54 -1.62 -6.81
C VAL A 16 -7.75 -3.06 -7.29
N HIS A 17 -8.75 -3.77 -6.77
CA HIS A 17 -9.06 -5.14 -7.22
C HIS A 17 -9.43 -5.21 -8.70
N ARG A 18 -10.21 -4.24 -9.23
CA ARG A 18 -10.50 -4.19 -10.68
C ARG A 18 -9.23 -4.03 -11.53
N VAL A 19 -8.23 -3.31 -11.04
CA VAL A 19 -6.94 -3.18 -11.72
C VAL A 19 -6.15 -4.48 -11.68
N PHE A 20 -6.20 -5.23 -10.57
CA PHE A 20 -5.56 -6.54 -10.48
C PHE A 20 -6.15 -7.50 -11.51
N ASP A 21 -7.49 -7.60 -11.56
CA ASP A 21 -8.20 -8.44 -12.53
C ASP A 21 -7.83 -8.07 -13.97
N ALA A 22 -7.82 -6.76 -14.30
CA ALA A 22 -7.50 -6.28 -15.63
C ALA A 22 -6.03 -6.54 -16.02
N ALA A 23 -5.08 -6.36 -15.09
CA ALA A 23 -3.67 -6.62 -15.34
C ALA A 23 -3.39 -8.10 -15.57
N HIS A 24 -3.95 -8.98 -14.73
CA HIS A 24 -3.84 -10.42 -14.90
C HIS A 24 -4.51 -10.91 -16.19
N ALA A 25 -5.70 -10.41 -16.53
CA ALA A 25 -6.35 -10.73 -17.80
C ALA A 25 -5.51 -10.33 -19.02
N ALA A 26 -4.69 -9.28 -18.89
CA ALA A 26 -3.75 -8.84 -19.90
C ALA A 26 -2.38 -9.54 -19.85
N GLY A 27 -2.18 -10.49 -18.93
CA GLY A 27 -0.89 -11.17 -18.72
C GLY A 27 0.24 -10.23 -18.23
N LYS A 28 -0.11 -9.16 -17.52
CA LYS A 28 0.83 -8.17 -17.00
C LYS A 28 0.93 -8.25 -15.48
N PRO A 29 2.13 -8.12 -14.90
CA PRO A 29 2.27 -8.06 -13.45
C PRO A 29 1.61 -6.80 -12.90
N VAL A 30 1.04 -6.90 -11.70
CA VAL A 30 0.38 -5.79 -11.01
C VAL A 30 1.07 -5.49 -9.68
N GLY A 31 1.19 -4.20 -9.37
CA GLY A 31 1.74 -3.75 -8.11
C GLY A 31 0.92 -2.65 -7.46
N VAL A 32 1.00 -2.56 -6.14
CA VAL A 32 0.32 -1.51 -5.36
C VAL A 32 1.23 -0.98 -4.25
N ASN A 33 1.16 0.33 -4.01
CA ASN A 33 1.72 0.96 -2.83
C ASN A 33 0.69 0.91 -1.70
N CYS A 34 1.03 0.28 -0.58
CA CYS A 34 0.14 0.11 0.56
C CYS A 34 0.95 0.07 1.86
N PHE A 35 0.94 1.18 2.60
CA PHE A 35 1.69 1.31 3.85
C PHE A 35 0.96 0.75 5.07
N ASP A 36 -0.34 0.44 4.93
CA ASP A 36 -1.10 -0.30 5.93
C ASP A 36 -0.72 -1.79 5.86
N PRO A 37 -0.14 -2.37 6.95
CA PRO A 37 0.35 -3.75 6.91
C PRO A 37 -0.74 -4.82 6.76
N GLU A 38 -1.94 -4.59 7.28
CA GLU A 38 -3.04 -5.55 7.19
C GLU A 38 -3.55 -5.61 5.75
N ARG A 39 -3.82 -4.45 5.16
CA ARG A 39 -4.24 -4.33 3.77
C ARG A 39 -3.17 -4.78 2.79
N ALA A 40 -1.89 -4.52 3.06
CA ALA A 40 -0.81 -5.03 2.22
C ALA A 40 -0.83 -6.58 2.15
N ARG A 41 -1.12 -7.25 3.28
CA ARG A 41 -1.29 -8.71 3.30
C ARG A 41 -2.56 -9.15 2.56
N GLU A 42 -3.65 -8.40 2.66
CA GLU A 42 -4.86 -8.66 1.88
C GLU A 42 -4.60 -8.56 0.38
N TYR A 43 -3.89 -7.52 -0.07
CA TYR A 43 -3.50 -7.36 -1.46
C TYR A 43 -2.51 -8.43 -1.94
N ALA A 44 -1.58 -8.87 -1.09
CA ALA A 44 -0.72 -10.01 -1.40
C ALA A 44 -1.56 -11.28 -1.66
N ARG A 45 -2.53 -11.58 -0.77
CA ARG A 45 -3.44 -12.72 -0.93
C ARG A 45 -4.37 -12.58 -2.14
N ALA A 46 -4.72 -11.36 -2.51
CA ALA A 46 -5.55 -11.06 -3.67
C ALA A 46 -4.78 -11.08 -5.01
N GLY A 47 -3.48 -11.39 -4.99
CA GLY A 47 -2.68 -11.59 -6.21
C GLY A 47 -1.83 -10.40 -6.65
N ALA A 48 -1.48 -9.47 -5.76
CA ALA A 48 -0.46 -8.48 -6.11
C ALA A 48 0.90 -9.16 -6.34
N ASP A 49 1.53 -8.96 -7.50
CA ASP A 49 2.88 -9.47 -7.82
C ASP A 49 3.98 -8.64 -7.15
N PHE A 50 3.71 -7.35 -6.91
CA PHE A 50 4.64 -6.42 -6.28
C PHE A 50 3.95 -5.52 -5.26
N LEU A 51 4.57 -5.34 -4.09
CA LEU A 51 4.07 -4.48 -3.02
C LEU A 51 5.13 -3.51 -2.53
N SER A 52 4.78 -2.23 -2.53
CA SER A 52 5.54 -1.20 -1.82
C SER A 52 4.89 -0.95 -0.47
N VAL A 53 5.54 -1.43 0.60
CA VAL A 53 5.00 -1.40 1.99
C VAL A 53 5.58 -0.26 2.84
N THR A 54 6.54 0.49 2.31
CA THR A 54 7.18 1.62 2.98
C THR A 54 7.76 2.59 1.94
N ALA A 55 8.19 3.76 2.40
CA ALA A 55 9.01 4.71 1.66
C ALA A 55 10.25 5.09 2.47
N ASP A 56 11.29 5.56 1.79
CA ASP A 56 12.52 6.11 2.38
C ASP A 56 12.23 7.22 3.41
N VAL A 57 11.35 8.16 3.07
CA VAL A 57 10.93 9.24 3.97
C VAL A 57 10.22 8.70 5.22
N THR A 58 9.44 7.63 5.09
CA THR A 58 8.77 6.98 6.22
C THR A 58 9.79 6.32 7.14
N LEU A 59 10.79 5.64 6.57
CA LEU A 59 11.88 5.04 7.35
C LEU A 59 12.71 6.11 8.06
N MET A 60 13.06 7.20 7.37
CA MET A 60 13.81 8.32 7.93
C MET A 60 13.05 8.98 9.08
N MET A 61 11.74 9.25 8.91
CA MET A 61 10.90 9.81 9.97
C MET A 61 10.83 8.91 11.19
N ARG A 62 10.61 7.60 11.01
CA ARG A 62 10.56 6.64 12.12
C ARG A 62 11.89 6.60 12.89
N GLY A 63 13.01 6.49 12.18
CA GLY A 63 14.33 6.49 12.80
C GLY A 63 14.64 7.79 13.55
N ALA A 64 14.26 8.95 13.00
CA ALA A 64 14.42 10.24 13.68
C ALA A 64 13.56 10.33 14.96
N GLN A 65 12.32 9.83 14.91
CA GLN A 65 11.43 9.78 16.07
C GLN A 65 11.96 8.87 17.17
N GLU A 66 12.45 7.68 16.82
CA GLU A 66 13.07 6.74 17.77
C GLU A 66 14.33 7.32 18.42
N ALA A 67 15.21 7.95 17.63
CA ALA A 67 16.42 8.60 18.14
C ALA A 67 16.10 9.77 19.07
N ALA A 68 15.07 10.57 18.77
CA ALA A 68 14.65 11.66 19.65
C ALA A 68 14.02 11.15 20.95
N ALA A 69 13.31 10.01 20.91
CA ALA A 69 12.67 9.41 22.08
C ALA A 69 13.68 8.81 23.06
N SER A 70 14.83 8.29 22.58
CA SER A 70 15.86 7.69 23.44
C SER A 70 16.65 8.69 24.29
N LEU A 71 16.48 9.99 24.03
CA LEU A 71 17.10 11.09 24.78
C LEU A 71 16.18 11.71 25.85
N ARG A 72 14.96 11.18 26.01
CA ARG A 72 13.98 11.61 27.03
C ARG A 72 13.90 10.60 28.14
#